data_AF-A5L4J4-F1
#
_entry.id   AF-A5L4J4-F1
#
_cell.length_a   1.000
_cell.length_b   1.000
_cell.length_c   1.000
_cell.angle_alpha   90.00
_cell.angle_beta   90.00
_cell.angle_gamma   90.00
#
_symmetry.space_group_name_H-M   'P 1'
#
loop_
_entity.id
_entity.type
_entity.pdbx_description
1 polymer ?
#
loop_
_entity_poly.entity_id
_entity_poly.type
_entity_poly.pdbx_seq_one_letter_code
_entity_poly.pdbx_strand_id
1 'polypeptide(L)' 'MAILQIGAGGVGWVVAHKAAQNNEVLGDITIASRTIAKCEKSSNRLKVKQP' A
#
# COMPACT_ATOMS: atom_id res chain seq x y z
N MET A 1 -1.42 -14.91 -3.05
CA MET A 1 -2.09 -13.95 -3.94
C MET A 1 -1.23 -12.68 -3.97
N ALA A 2 -1.24 -11.92 -5.05
CA ALA A 2 -0.52 -10.65 -5.13
C ALA A 2 -1.39 -9.61 -5.82
N ILE A 3 -1.36 -8.37 -5.34
CA ILE A 3 -2.14 -7.27 -5.88
C ILE A 3 -1.24 -6.12 -6.35
N LEU A 4 -1.62 -5.52 -7.47
CA LEU A 4 -0.99 -4.32 -8.01
C LEU A 4 -1.94 -3.13 -7.83
N GLN A 5 -1.57 -2.20 -6.96
CA GLN A 5 -2.29 -0.95 -6.76
C GLN A 5 -1.69 0.16 -7.61
N ILE A 6 -2.48 0.69 -8.56
CA ILE A 6 -2.09 1.84 -9.37
C ILE A 6 -2.64 3.12 -8.74
N GLY A 7 -1.74 3.95 -8.23
CA GLY A 7 -2.05 5.23 -7.59
C GLY A 7 -1.76 5.23 -6.08
N ALA A 8 -0.89 6.16 -5.67
CA ALA A 8 -0.51 6.41 -4.28
C ALA A 8 -0.99 7.80 -3.81
N GLY A 9 -2.21 8.18 -4.22
CA GLY A 9 -2.88 9.41 -3.76
C GLY A 9 -3.59 9.23 -2.41
N GLY A 10 -4.43 10.19 -2.02
CA GLY A 10 -5.17 10.13 -0.75
C GLY A 10 -6.01 8.86 -0.60
N VAL A 11 -6.79 8.52 -1.64
CA VAL A 11 -7.59 7.28 -1.67
C VAL A 11 -6.70 6.04 -1.73
N GLY A 12 -5.64 6.07 -2.55
CA GLY A 12 -4.69 4.97 -2.66
C GLY A 12 -4.03 4.60 -1.33
N TRP A 13 -3.80 5.56 -0.45
CA TRP A 13 -3.26 5.27 0.87
C TRP A 13 -4.24 4.47 1.76
N VAL A 14 -5.53 4.81 1.74
CA VAL A 14 -6.56 4.09 2.51
C VAL A 14 -6.72 2.66 2.01
N VAL A 15 -6.66 2.46 0.69
CA VAL A 15 -6.69 1.13 0.07
C VAL A 15 -5.48 0.32 0.51
N ALA A 16 -4.27 0.87 0.39
CA ALA A 16 -3.05 0.19 0.80
C ALA A 16 -3.04 -0.17 2.30
N HIS A 17 -3.59 0.71 3.14
CA HIS A 17 -3.74 0.48 4.59
C HIS A 17 -4.69 -0.68 4.89
N LYS A 18 -5.88 -0.71 4.27
CA LYS A 18 -6.84 -1.81 4.46
C LYS A 18 -6.34 -3.11 3.84
N ALA A 19 -5.69 -3.03 2.69
CA ALA A 19 -5.13 -4.20 2.04
C ALA A 19 -4.05 -4.86 2.90
N ALA A 20 -3.20 -4.06 3.55
CA ALA A 20 -2.20 -4.57 4.49
C ALA A 20 -2.81 -5.21 5.75
N GLN A 21 -3.98 -4.72 6.22
CA GLN A 21 -4.72 -5.34 7.33
C GLN A 21 -5.29 -6.72 6.97
N ASN A 22 -5.59 -6.97 5.69
CA ASN A 22 -6.11 -8.25 5.19
C ASN A 22 -5.07 -9.03 4.37
N ASN A 23 -3.80 -8.96 4.77
CA ASN A 23 -2.68 -9.60 4.08
C ASN A 23 -2.84 -11.14 4.00
N GLU A 24 -3.59 -11.75 4.91
CA GLU A 24 -3.92 -13.19 4.86
C GLU A 24 -4.71 -13.59 3.59
N VAL A 25 -5.50 -12.66 3.04
CA VAL A 25 -6.30 -12.87 1.83
C VAL A 25 -5.59 -12.29 0.60
N LEU A 26 -5.05 -11.07 0.73
CA LEU A 26 -4.54 -10.30 -0.40
C LEU A 26 -3.08 -10.61 -0.73
N GLY A 27 -2.30 -11.07 0.25
CA GLY A 27 -0.88 -11.32 0.12
C GLY A 27 -0.11 -10.07 -0.29
N ASP A 28 0.89 -10.23 -1.15
CA ASP A 28 1.86 -9.18 -1.43
C ASP A 28 1.25 -7.98 -2.19
N ILE A 29 1.56 -6.77 -1.72
CA ILE A 29 0.97 -5.53 -2.23
C ILE A 29 2.03 -4.71 -2.93
N THR A 30 1.96 -4.66 -4.26
CA THR A 30 2.81 -3.79 -5.08
C THR A 30 2.11 -2.47 -5.35
N ILE A 31 2.73 -1.34 -5.04
CA ILE A 31 2.18 0.01 -5.29
C ILE A 31 2.96 0.67 -6.42
N ALA A 32 2.26 1.03 -7.50
CA ALA A 32 2.82 1.78 -8.63
C ALA A 32 2.20 3.18 -8.74
N SER A 33 3.03 4.16 -9.09
CA SER A 33 2.62 5.55 -9.28
C SER A 33 3.60 6.23 -10.23
N ARG A 34 3.16 7.28 -10.93
CA ARG A 34 4.06 8.13 -11.76
C ARG A 34 5.15 8.83 -10.95
N THR A 35 5.00 8.89 -9.63
CA THR A 35 5.95 9.52 -8.72
C THR A 35 6.40 8.49 -7.68
N ILE A 36 7.67 8.09 -7.74
CA ILE A 36 8.28 7.10 -6.82
C ILE A 36 8.14 7.56 -5.36
N ALA A 37 8.35 8.86 -5.08
CA ALA A 37 8.22 9.41 -3.74
C ALA A 37 6.84 9.17 -3.09
N LYS A 38 5.77 9.02 -3.89
CA LYS A 38 4.44 8.66 -3.37
C LYS A 38 4.34 7.18 -2.97
N CYS A 39 4.98 6.29 -3.73
CA CYS A 39 5.05 4.87 -3.38
C CYS A 39 5.87 4.66 -2.10
N GLU A 40 7.04 5.28 -2.04
CA GLU A 40 7.93 5.25 -0.86
C GLU A 40 7.21 5.75 0.40
N LYS A 41 6.50 6.88 0.29
CA LYS A 41 5.72 7.43 1.41
C LYS A 41 4.63 6.48 1.89
N SER A 42 3.93 5.79 0.99
CA SER A 42 2.91 4.80 1.36
C SER A 42 3.54 3.56 2.02
N SER A 43 4.63 3.02 1.45
CA SER A 43 5.36 1.87 2.01
C SER A 43 5.90 2.18 3.41
N ASN A 44 6.56 3.34 3.58
CA ASN A 44 7.11 3.72 4.88
C ASN A 44 6.03 3.95 5.95
N ARG A 45 4.84 4.44 5.56
CA ARG A 45 3.71 4.57 6.49
C ARG A 45 3.06 3.25 6.88
N LEU A 46 3.13 2.22 6.03
CA LEU A 46 2.64 0.88 6.36
C LEU A 46 3.58 0.14 7.32
N LYS A 47 4.88 0.47 7.31
CA LYS A 47 5.87 -0.11 8.24
C LYS A 47 5.79 0.46 9.66
N VAL A 48 5.13 1.61 9.86
CA VAL A 48 4.99 2.23 11.17
C VAL A 48 3.66 1.79 11.78
N LYS A 49 3.78 0.95 12.81
CA LYS A 49 2.77 0.57 13.80
C LYS A 49 1.87 -0.62 13.40
N GLN A 50 2.39 -1.83 13.64
CA GLN A 50 1.57 -2.86 14.29
C GLN A 50 1.45 -2.48 15.77
N PRO A 51 0.25 -2.16 16.31
CA PRO A 51 -0.20 -2.73 17.56
C PRO A 51 -0.75 -4.16 17.34
#